data_AF-A0A7S2RY16-F1
#
_entry.id   AF-A0A7S2RY16-F1
#
_cell.length_a   1.000
_cell.length_b   1.000
_cell.length_c   1.000
_cell.angle_alpha   90.00
_cell.angle_beta   90.00
_cell.angle_gamma   90.00
#
_symmetry.space_group_name_H-M   'P 1'
#
loop_
_entity.id
_entity.type
_entity.pdbx_description
1 polymer ?
#
loop_
_entity_poly.entity_id
_entity_poly.type
_entity_poly.pdbx_seq_one_letter_code
_entity_poly.pdbx_strand_id
1 'polypeptide(L)'
;EPIFGGCCWAGTIVWAAAQAVMEHVLFPERERVQGASVIELGCGLGAPGMVAALLGARDVLLTEQSSLLPLLHRNIARNFPAAGEGAVAAPGAQELAWGNSQVRDLIDSRRGETFDLILVCDCVFEPLYGESWVLLCETLRHLAVDESTTLVVGLERRSEDGVPKFLAELGKDFDLKLVWTSFQDEELENLLQASHISSEAKPLQVYTAVRRRRAGDVPSVAAGPPPSTGCATEGSVPPASAAQQSASSTELAPATATSTKEGGST
;
A
#
# COMPACT_ATOMS: atom_id res chain seq x y z
N GLU A 1 -11.38 27.72 -3.15
CA GLU A 1 -10.34 27.38 -2.16
C GLU A 1 -10.11 25.87 -2.20
N PRO A 2 -8.90 25.38 -1.87
CA PRO A 2 -8.71 23.94 -1.67
C PRO A 2 -9.63 23.45 -0.54
N ILE A 3 -10.19 22.25 -0.71
CA ILE A 3 -11.19 21.63 0.18
C ILE A 3 -10.72 21.56 1.66
N PHE A 4 -9.41 21.68 1.91
CA PHE A 4 -8.79 21.46 3.22
C PHE A 4 -8.03 22.68 3.79
N GLY A 5 -8.34 23.90 3.33
CA GLY A 5 -7.75 25.13 3.88
C GLY A 5 -7.90 25.20 5.41
N GLY A 6 -6.78 25.11 6.15
CA GLY A 6 -6.77 25.16 7.62
C GLY A 6 -6.70 23.81 8.36
N CYS A 7 -6.77 22.68 7.64
CA CYS A 7 -6.80 21.34 8.25
C CYS A 7 -5.48 20.57 8.12
N CYS A 8 -4.40 21.24 7.67
CA CYS A 8 -3.13 20.60 7.33
C CYS A 8 -2.47 19.84 8.48
N TRP A 9 -2.79 20.19 9.74
CA TRP A 9 -2.27 19.49 10.93
C TRP A 9 -2.71 18.03 10.99
N ALA A 10 -3.91 17.70 10.47
CA ALA A 10 -4.43 16.34 10.50
C ALA A 10 -3.55 15.37 9.71
N GLY A 11 -2.89 15.82 8.64
CA GLY A 11 -1.92 15.00 7.90
C GLY A 11 -0.53 14.90 8.53
N THR A 12 -0.31 15.45 9.73
CA THR A 12 1.01 15.51 10.39
C THR A 12 1.14 14.59 11.61
N ILE A 13 0.15 13.75 11.89
CA ILE A 13 0.15 12.77 12.97
C ILE A 13 -0.19 11.38 12.48
N VAL A 14 0.23 10.35 13.20
CA VAL A 14 -0.20 8.97 12.96
C VAL A 14 -1.48 8.72 13.74
N TRP A 15 -2.61 8.69 13.04
CA TRP A 15 -3.92 8.43 13.65
C TRP A 15 -4.05 7.01 14.17
N ALA A 16 -4.87 6.82 15.21
CA ALA A 16 -5.07 5.51 15.84
C ALA A 16 -5.65 4.47 14.86
N ALA A 17 -6.48 4.90 13.90
CA ALA A 17 -6.98 4.02 12.84
C ALA A 17 -5.86 3.48 11.93
N ALA A 18 -4.82 4.28 11.65
CA ALA A 18 -3.66 3.84 10.88
C ALA A 18 -2.86 2.77 11.66
N GLN A 19 -2.71 2.97 12.98
CA GLN A 19 -2.08 1.98 13.86
C GLN A 19 -2.87 0.67 13.88
N ALA A 20 -4.19 0.74 14.04
CA ALA A 20 -5.05 -0.43 14.00
C ALA A 20 -4.96 -1.21 12.68
N VAL A 21 -4.89 -0.52 11.52
CA VAL A 21 -4.69 -1.17 10.22
C VAL A 21 -3.35 -1.89 10.15
N MET A 22 -2.27 -1.26 10.62
CA MET A 22 -0.95 -1.90 10.64
C MET A 22 -0.95 -3.15 11.55
N GLU A 23 -1.44 -3.00 12.78
CA GLU A 23 -1.42 -4.03 13.83
C GLU A 23 -2.36 -5.20 13.57
N HIS A 24 -3.56 -4.94 13.03
CA HIS A 24 -4.62 -5.94 12.94
C HIS A 24 -4.90 -6.41 11.52
N VAL A 25 -4.28 -5.81 10.50
CA VAL A 25 -4.40 -6.28 9.10
C VAL A 25 -3.03 -6.50 8.46
N LEU A 26 -2.18 -5.48 8.39
CA LEU A 26 -0.93 -5.61 7.62
C LEU A 26 0.05 -6.62 8.23
N PHE A 27 0.30 -6.57 9.54
CA PHE A 27 1.18 -7.53 10.19
C PHE A 27 0.61 -8.97 10.22
N PRO A 28 -0.67 -9.19 10.58
CA PRO A 28 -1.25 -10.54 10.56
C PRO A 28 -1.41 -11.15 9.17
N GLU A 29 -1.63 -10.32 8.13
CA GLU A 29 -1.75 -10.76 6.73
C GLU A 29 -0.46 -10.48 5.93
N ARG A 30 0.72 -10.54 6.55
CA ARG A 30 2.00 -10.23 5.89
C ARG A 30 2.24 -11.03 4.61
N GLU A 31 1.78 -12.28 4.53
CA GLU A 31 1.92 -13.14 3.35
C GLU A 31 1.12 -12.60 2.17
N ARG A 32 0.02 -11.90 2.44
CA ARG A 32 -0.82 -11.24 1.43
C ARG A 32 -0.21 -9.91 0.98
N VAL A 33 0.48 -9.21 1.88
CA VAL A 33 1.18 -7.96 1.57
C VAL A 33 2.44 -8.23 0.77
N GLN A 34 3.13 -9.34 1.03
CA GLN A 34 4.34 -9.71 0.31
C GLN A 34 4.06 -9.89 -1.19
N GLY A 35 4.78 -9.13 -2.01
CA GLY A 35 4.63 -9.12 -3.46
C GLY A 35 3.42 -8.33 -3.98
N ALA A 36 2.59 -7.73 -3.12
CA ALA A 36 1.43 -6.94 -3.51
C ALA A 36 1.81 -5.56 -4.09
N SER A 37 1.01 -5.03 -5.00
CA SER A 37 1.00 -3.61 -5.35
C SER A 37 -0.01 -2.87 -4.47
N VAL A 38 0.44 -1.82 -3.80
CA VAL A 38 -0.31 -1.12 -2.75
C VAL A 38 -0.42 0.36 -3.09
N ILE A 39 -1.59 0.94 -2.89
CA ILE A 39 -1.79 2.39 -2.85
C ILE A 39 -2.40 2.81 -1.53
N GLU A 40 -1.89 3.89 -0.95
CA GLU A 40 -2.49 4.53 0.22
C GLU A 40 -3.09 5.89 -0.18
N LEU A 41 -4.39 6.07 0.07
CA LEU A 41 -5.12 7.31 -0.16
C LEU A 41 -5.15 8.15 1.11
N GLY A 42 -4.86 9.44 1.00
CA GLY A 42 -4.91 10.34 2.16
C GLY A 42 -3.86 9.96 3.21
N CYS A 43 -2.64 9.62 2.78
CA CYS A 43 -1.70 8.88 3.62
C CYS A 43 -1.10 9.71 4.77
N GLY A 44 -1.26 11.05 4.74
CA GLY A 44 -0.65 11.95 5.72
C GLY A 44 0.87 11.75 5.82
N LEU A 45 1.32 11.13 6.93
CA LEU A 45 2.74 10.80 7.14
C LEU A 45 3.25 9.58 6.35
N GLY A 46 2.36 8.75 5.79
CA GLY A 46 2.67 7.58 4.97
C GLY A 46 2.96 6.28 5.74
N ALA A 47 2.60 6.20 7.02
CA ALA A 47 3.02 5.10 7.90
C ALA A 47 2.50 3.71 7.44
N PRO A 48 1.19 3.49 7.20
CA PRO A 48 0.69 2.20 6.74
C PRO A 48 1.32 1.72 5.42
N GLY A 49 1.41 2.57 4.40
CA GLY A 49 2.03 2.17 3.13
C GLY A 49 3.54 1.94 3.26
N MET A 50 4.27 2.71 4.07
CA MET A 50 5.66 2.42 4.39
C MET A 50 5.81 1.05 5.10
N VAL A 51 4.91 0.70 6.03
CA VAL A 51 4.88 -0.64 6.63
C VAL A 51 4.61 -1.71 5.57
N ALA A 52 3.68 -1.47 4.64
CA ALA A 52 3.44 -2.42 3.54
C ALA A 52 4.71 -2.66 2.69
N ALA A 53 5.48 -1.61 2.39
CA ALA A 53 6.77 -1.75 1.71
C ALA A 53 7.76 -2.60 2.51
N LEU A 54 7.89 -2.35 3.82
CA LEU A 54 8.75 -3.13 4.72
C LEU A 54 8.33 -4.60 4.85
N LEU A 55 7.04 -4.89 4.70
CA LEU A 55 6.48 -6.25 4.66
C LEU A 55 6.67 -6.95 3.30
N GLY A 56 7.31 -6.28 2.34
CA GLY A 56 7.71 -6.88 1.07
C GLY A 56 6.71 -6.67 -0.07
N ALA A 57 5.83 -5.67 0.01
CA ALA A 57 5.06 -5.22 -1.15
C ALA A 57 6.00 -4.92 -2.34
N ARG A 58 5.61 -5.33 -3.55
CA ARG A 58 6.44 -5.14 -4.76
C ARG A 58 6.49 -3.69 -5.23
N ASP A 59 5.41 -2.96 -5.00
CA ASP A 59 5.19 -1.59 -5.41
C ASP A 59 4.28 -0.92 -4.37
N VAL A 60 4.66 0.27 -3.91
CA VAL A 60 3.85 1.05 -2.97
C VAL A 60 3.79 2.50 -3.45
N LEU A 61 2.58 3.02 -3.59
CA LEU A 61 2.32 4.41 -3.91
C LEU A 61 1.60 5.11 -2.75
N LEU A 62 2.24 6.10 -2.18
CA LEU A 62 1.67 6.97 -1.15
C LEU A 62 1.06 8.21 -1.82
N THR A 63 -0.19 8.52 -1.52
CA THR A 63 -0.88 9.67 -2.13
C THR A 63 -1.47 10.62 -1.11
N GLU A 64 -1.28 11.91 -1.37
CA GLU A 64 -1.75 12.99 -0.50
C GLU A 64 -1.90 14.30 -1.30
N GLN A 65 -2.40 15.36 -0.68
CA GLN A 65 -2.40 16.71 -1.24
C GLN A 65 -0.98 17.27 -1.40
N SER A 66 -0.78 18.10 -2.44
CA SER A 66 0.48 18.80 -2.72
C SER A 66 1.17 19.40 -1.50
N SER A 67 0.40 19.99 -0.57
CA SER A 67 0.93 20.69 0.60
C SER A 67 1.68 19.78 1.58
N LEU A 68 1.41 18.48 1.60
CA LEU A 68 2.06 17.52 2.51
C LEU A 68 3.15 16.69 1.83
N LEU A 69 3.28 16.72 0.50
CA LEU A 69 4.32 15.97 -0.22
C LEU A 69 5.75 16.26 0.27
N PRO A 70 6.15 17.51 0.59
CA PRO A 70 7.49 17.75 1.13
C PRO A 70 7.75 17.03 2.46
N LEU A 71 6.73 16.93 3.32
CA LEU A 71 6.81 16.19 4.59
C LEU A 71 6.87 14.68 4.32
N LEU A 72 6.01 14.18 3.45
CA LEU A 72 5.94 12.78 3.07
C LEU A 72 7.27 12.28 2.49
N HIS A 73 7.87 13.03 1.54
CA HIS A 73 9.18 12.70 0.96
C HIS A 73 10.28 12.66 2.02
N ARG A 74 10.27 13.58 2.99
CA ARG A 74 11.22 13.57 4.10
C ARG A 74 11.04 12.34 4.98
N ASN A 75 9.80 11.90 5.22
CA ASN A 75 9.54 10.69 6.00
C ASN A 75 10.02 9.44 5.25
N ILE A 76 9.74 9.34 3.95
CA ILE A 76 10.24 8.24 3.11
C ILE A 76 11.76 8.18 3.15
N ALA A 77 12.45 9.30 2.89
CA ALA A 77 13.91 9.35 2.87
C ALA A 77 14.56 8.96 4.21
N ARG A 78 13.88 9.21 5.34
CA ARG A 78 14.36 8.83 6.67
C ARG A 78 14.19 7.34 6.98
N ASN A 79 13.14 6.72 6.45
CA ASN A 79 12.82 5.31 6.74
C ASN A 79 13.38 4.35 5.67
N PHE A 80 13.66 4.85 4.46
CA PHE A 80 14.21 4.08 3.34
C PHE A 80 15.50 4.73 2.84
N PRO A 81 16.57 4.75 3.65
CA PRO A 81 17.86 5.25 3.20
C PRO A 81 18.38 4.42 2.03
N ALA A 82 19.01 5.08 1.05
CA ALA A 82 19.57 4.38 -0.10
C ALA A 82 20.76 3.48 0.32
N ALA A 83 20.77 2.28 -0.27
CA ALA A 83 21.89 1.35 -0.42
C ALA A 83 22.14 0.29 0.68
N GLY A 84 22.33 -0.94 0.19
CA GLY A 84 22.68 -2.18 0.89
C GLY A 84 22.10 -3.38 0.12
N GLU A 85 22.83 -4.50 0.01
CA GLU A 85 22.20 -5.75 -0.42
C GLU A 85 21.06 -6.09 0.55
N GLY A 86 19.85 -6.29 0.02
CA GLY A 86 18.65 -6.53 0.84
C GLY A 86 17.92 -5.27 1.31
N ALA A 87 18.31 -4.07 0.87
CA ALA A 87 17.54 -2.86 1.16
C ALA A 87 16.15 -2.89 0.49
N VAL A 88 15.13 -2.52 1.25
CA VAL A 88 13.74 -2.42 0.76
C VAL A 88 13.63 -1.19 -0.14
N ALA A 89 12.97 -1.33 -1.29
CA ALA A 89 12.69 -0.22 -2.19
C ALA A 89 11.82 0.83 -1.50
N ALA A 90 12.19 2.11 -1.66
CA ALA A 90 11.40 3.20 -1.13
C ALA A 90 10.05 3.31 -1.85
N PRO A 91 8.93 3.56 -1.13
CA PRO A 91 7.65 3.87 -1.76
C PRO A 91 7.74 5.09 -2.68
N GLY A 92 6.96 5.06 -3.76
CA GLY A 92 6.66 6.27 -4.52
C GLY A 92 5.73 7.19 -3.75
N ALA A 93 5.77 8.49 -4.05
CA ALA A 93 4.84 9.47 -3.51
C ALA A 93 4.40 10.46 -4.59
N GLN A 94 3.11 10.76 -4.65
CA GLN A 94 2.57 11.73 -5.59
C GLN A 94 1.32 12.43 -5.06
N GLU A 95 0.97 13.55 -5.70
CA GLU A 95 -0.31 14.20 -5.43
C GLU A 95 -1.46 13.36 -5.99
N LEU A 96 -2.53 13.22 -5.19
CA LEU A 96 -3.81 12.71 -5.71
C LEU A 96 -4.97 13.37 -4.96
N ALA A 97 -5.68 14.27 -5.63
CA ALA A 97 -6.98 14.73 -5.16
C ALA A 97 -8.09 13.78 -5.62
N TRP A 98 -9.02 13.49 -4.72
CA TRP A 98 -10.08 12.49 -4.95
C TRP A 98 -11.13 12.96 -5.97
N GLY A 99 -11.71 12.01 -6.70
CA GLY A 99 -12.86 12.23 -7.60
C GLY A 99 -12.57 13.09 -8.84
N ASN A 100 -11.31 13.29 -9.20
CA ASN A 100 -10.93 14.20 -10.28
C ASN A 100 -10.20 13.50 -11.45
N SER A 101 -9.67 14.29 -12.40
CA SER A 101 -8.90 13.76 -13.54
C SER A 101 -7.61 13.03 -13.14
N GLN A 102 -6.99 13.37 -12.01
CA GLN A 102 -5.72 12.78 -11.57
C GLN A 102 -5.85 11.28 -11.30
N VAL A 103 -7.01 10.81 -10.83
CA VAL A 103 -7.27 9.37 -10.65
C VAL A 103 -7.25 8.64 -11.99
N ARG A 104 -7.80 9.25 -13.04
CA ARG A 104 -7.77 8.69 -14.41
C ARG A 104 -6.35 8.69 -14.97
N ASP A 105 -5.64 9.80 -14.84
CA ASP A 105 -4.25 9.92 -15.29
C ASP A 105 -3.36 8.88 -14.59
N LEU A 106 -3.57 8.66 -13.29
CA LEU A 106 -2.90 7.60 -12.52
C LEU A 106 -3.19 6.22 -13.12
N ILE A 107 -4.46 5.87 -13.31
CA ILE A 107 -4.86 4.57 -13.88
C ILE A 107 -4.23 4.36 -15.26
N ASP A 108 -4.29 5.36 -16.13
CA ASP A 108 -3.73 5.31 -17.48
C ASP A 108 -2.20 5.13 -17.45
N SER A 109 -1.51 5.80 -16.52
CA SER A 109 -0.06 5.69 -16.34
C SER A 109 0.40 4.29 -15.93
N ARG A 110 -0.48 3.51 -15.29
CA ARG A 110 -0.21 2.13 -14.85
C ARG A 110 -0.39 1.08 -15.94
N ARG A 111 -0.79 1.48 -17.16
CA ARG A 111 -0.80 0.61 -18.36
C ARG A 111 -1.58 -0.70 -18.18
N GLY A 112 -2.66 -0.67 -17.39
CA GLY A 112 -3.50 -1.83 -17.11
C GLY A 112 -3.12 -2.61 -15.85
N GLU A 113 -2.05 -2.24 -15.14
CA GLU A 113 -1.74 -2.79 -13.82
C GLU A 113 -2.67 -2.21 -12.75
N THR A 114 -3.30 -3.09 -11.97
CA THR A 114 -4.18 -2.75 -10.85
C THR A 114 -3.42 -2.79 -9.52
N PHE A 115 -4.04 -2.26 -8.48
CA PHE A 115 -3.58 -2.41 -7.10
C PHE A 115 -4.19 -3.67 -6.49
N ASP A 116 -3.39 -4.42 -5.74
CA ASP A 116 -3.86 -5.57 -4.98
C ASP A 116 -4.49 -5.11 -3.66
N LEU A 117 -3.90 -4.08 -3.04
CA LEU A 117 -4.37 -3.48 -1.79
C LEU A 117 -4.53 -1.96 -1.93
N ILE A 118 -5.65 -1.44 -1.42
CA ILE A 118 -5.90 0.00 -1.29
C ILE A 118 -6.12 0.32 0.18
N LEU A 119 -5.23 1.13 0.75
CA LEU A 119 -5.28 1.54 2.15
C LEU A 119 -5.96 2.90 2.28
N VAL A 120 -6.88 3.01 3.22
CA VAL A 120 -7.57 4.26 3.57
C VAL A 120 -7.66 4.34 5.10
N CYS A 121 -6.92 5.25 5.71
CA CYS A 121 -6.87 5.36 7.17
C CYS A 121 -7.33 6.75 7.63
N ASP A 122 -8.42 6.80 8.41
CA ASP A 122 -9.00 8.01 9.03
C ASP A 122 -9.30 9.17 8.07
N CYS A 123 -9.69 8.84 6.83
CA CYS A 123 -9.99 9.81 5.77
C CYS A 123 -11.44 10.36 5.82
N VAL A 124 -12.23 9.98 6.82
CA VAL A 124 -13.67 10.32 6.91
C VAL A 124 -13.94 11.00 8.24
N PHE A 125 -14.18 12.32 8.18
CA PHE A 125 -14.61 13.11 9.32
C PHE A 125 -15.33 14.37 8.82
N GLU A 126 -16.65 14.29 8.68
CA GLU A 126 -17.49 15.39 8.14
C GLU A 126 -17.27 16.77 8.79
N PRO A 127 -17.11 16.90 10.12
CA PRO A 127 -16.88 18.19 10.75
C PRO A 127 -15.63 18.92 10.26
N LEU A 128 -14.63 18.19 9.75
CA LEU A 128 -13.38 18.76 9.25
C LEU A 128 -13.29 18.75 7.71
N TYR A 129 -13.82 17.70 7.08
CA TYR A 129 -13.62 17.47 5.64
C TYR A 129 -14.91 17.61 4.81
N GLY A 130 -16.04 17.91 5.46
CA GLY A 130 -17.35 17.88 4.81
C GLY A 130 -17.65 16.53 4.17
N GLU A 131 -18.32 16.54 3.04
CA GLU A 131 -18.69 15.34 2.29
C GLU A 131 -17.59 14.87 1.31
N SER A 132 -16.31 15.14 1.60
CA SER A 132 -15.18 14.67 0.78
C SER A 132 -15.16 13.14 0.62
N TRP A 133 -15.79 12.42 1.55
CA TRP A 133 -15.99 10.97 1.48
C TRP A 133 -16.76 10.52 0.23
N VAL A 134 -17.56 11.40 -0.41
CA VAL A 134 -18.22 11.12 -1.70
C VAL A 134 -17.18 10.96 -2.81
N LEU A 135 -16.21 11.88 -2.88
CA LEU A 135 -15.12 11.84 -3.86
C LEU A 135 -14.15 10.69 -3.56
N LEU A 136 -13.97 10.35 -2.28
CA LEU A 136 -13.22 9.16 -1.87
C LEU A 136 -13.91 7.89 -2.39
N CYS A 137 -15.23 7.74 -2.22
CA CYS A 137 -15.98 6.62 -2.79
C CYS A 137 -15.83 6.53 -4.32
N GLU A 138 -15.92 7.66 -5.03
CA GLU A 138 -15.67 7.70 -6.48
C GLU A 138 -14.26 7.22 -6.84
N THR A 139 -13.25 7.68 -6.10
CA THR A 139 -11.85 7.26 -6.28
C THR A 139 -11.67 5.77 -6.06
N LEU A 140 -12.24 5.22 -4.99
CA LEU A 140 -12.19 3.79 -4.68
C LEU A 140 -12.85 2.93 -5.78
N ARG A 141 -13.97 3.38 -6.35
CA ARG A 141 -14.62 2.70 -7.49
C ARG A 141 -13.75 2.66 -8.74
N HIS A 142 -12.98 3.71 -8.99
CA HIS A 142 -12.09 3.79 -10.14
C HIS A 142 -10.81 2.96 -9.95
N LEU A 143 -10.28 2.86 -8.74
CA LEU A 143 -9.05 2.13 -8.46
C LEU A 143 -9.28 0.62 -8.26
N ALA A 144 -10.38 0.24 -7.59
CA ALA A 144 -10.73 -1.17 -7.35
C ALA A 144 -11.74 -1.65 -8.39
N VAL A 145 -11.31 -1.73 -9.65
CA VAL A 145 -12.12 -2.29 -10.75
C VAL A 145 -12.09 -3.81 -10.74
N ASP A 146 -10.94 -4.38 -10.37
CA ASP A 146 -10.73 -5.82 -10.25
C ASP A 146 -11.36 -6.34 -8.95
N GLU A 147 -12.02 -7.50 -9.01
CA GLU A 147 -12.63 -8.15 -7.85
C GLU A 147 -11.60 -8.72 -6.87
N SER A 148 -10.35 -8.91 -7.32
CA SER A 148 -9.23 -9.31 -6.48
C SER A 148 -8.64 -8.16 -5.65
N THR A 149 -8.87 -6.90 -6.06
CA THR A 149 -8.42 -5.72 -5.30
C THR A 149 -9.16 -5.65 -3.97
N THR A 150 -8.42 -5.53 -2.88
CA THR A 150 -8.99 -5.40 -1.54
C THR A 150 -8.76 -4.01 -0.96
N LEU A 151 -9.86 -3.39 -0.54
CA LEU A 151 -9.85 -2.17 0.25
C LEU A 151 -9.60 -2.54 1.71
N VAL A 152 -8.71 -1.82 2.38
CA VAL A 152 -8.52 -1.87 3.83
C VAL A 152 -8.79 -0.47 4.37
N VAL A 153 -9.88 -0.35 5.14
CA VAL A 153 -10.43 0.94 5.58
C VAL A 153 -10.40 1.00 7.10
N GLY A 154 -9.48 1.80 7.65
CA GLY A 154 -9.40 2.10 9.08
C GLY A 154 -10.13 3.39 9.43
N LEU A 155 -10.99 3.36 10.44
CA LEU A 155 -11.83 4.48 10.86
C LEU A 155 -11.81 4.60 12.39
N GLU A 156 -11.84 5.83 12.91
CA GLU A 156 -12.16 6.11 14.31
C GLU A 156 -13.53 6.78 14.35
N ARG A 157 -14.49 6.15 15.06
CA ARG A 157 -15.84 6.71 15.17
C ARG A 157 -15.84 7.96 16.02
N ARG A 158 -16.51 9.02 15.57
CA ARG A 158 -16.65 10.28 16.30
C ARG A 158 -18.09 10.77 16.21
N SER A 159 -18.45 11.76 17.03
CA SER A 159 -19.77 12.37 16.92
C SER A 159 -19.89 13.03 15.56
N GLU A 160 -21.00 12.76 14.85
CA GLU A 160 -21.30 13.33 13.53
C GLU A 160 -20.19 13.10 12.49
N ASP A 161 -19.45 11.99 12.59
CA ASP A 161 -18.27 11.70 11.76
C ASP A 161 -18.56 11.50 10.26
N GLY A 162 -19.81 11.24 9.87
CA GLY A 162 -20.18 10.91 8.49
C GLY A 162 -19.85 9.47 8.08
N VAL A 163 -19.25 8.66 8.96
CA VAL A 163 -18.86 7.28 8.68
C VAL A 163 -20.04 6.40 8.25
N PRO A 164 -21.24 6.46 8.88
CA PRO A 164 -22.38 5.68 8.41
C PRO A 164 -22.79 5.99 6.97
N LYS A 165 -22.73 7.26 6.55
CA LYS A 165 -23.07 7.66 5.17
C LYS A 165 -22.02 7.14 4.19
N PHE A 166 -20.73 7.31 4.53
CA PHE A 166 -19.62 6.79 3.75
C PHE A 166 -19.73 5.26 3.57
N LEU A 167 -19.92 4.49 4.65
CA LEU A 167 -20.04 3.04 4.58
C LEU A 167 -21.28 2.60 3.79
N ALA A 168 -22.42 3.29 3.93
CA ALA A 168 -23.61 3.02 3.15
C ALA A 168 -23.42 3.30 1.65
N GLU A 169 -22.71 4.37 1.31
CA GLU A 169 -22.40 4.72 -0.08
C GLU A 169 -21.41 3.73 -0.71
N LEU A 170 -20.31 3.43 -0.01
CA LEU A 170 -19.31 2.46 -0.45
C LEU A 170 -19.93 1.06 -0.58
N GLY A 171 -20.82 0.70 0.33
CA GLY A 171 -21.53 -0.58 0.35
C GLY A 171 -22.52 -0.79 -0.79
N LYS A 172 -22.70 0.17 -1.70
CA LYS A 172 -23.46 -0.03 -2.95
C LYS A 172 -22.68 -0.90 -3.94
N ASP A 173 -21.36 -0.72 -3.99
CA ASP A 173 -20.49 -1.35 -4.99
C ASP A 173 -19.57 -2.43 -4.40
N PHE A 174 -19.34 -2.39 -3.09
CA PHE A 174 -18.40 -3.27 -2.40
C PHE A 174 -19.09 -4.11 -1.32
N ASP A 175 -18.62 -5.35 -1.16
CA ASP A 175 -18.96 -6.19 -0.02
C ASP A 175 -18.05 -5.85 1.15
N LEU A 176 -18.60 -5.06 2.08
CA LEU A 176 -17.90 -4.59 3.28
C LEU A 176 -17.95 -5.63 4.39
N LYS A 177 -16.80 -5.91 5.00
CA LYS A 177 -16.67 -6.76 6.18
C LYS A 177 -15.93 -6.03 7.28
N LEU A 178 -16.56 -5.86 8.44
CA LEU A 178 -15.85 -5.45 9.66
C LEU A 178 -14.94 -6.61 10.09
N VAL A 179 -13.62 -6.40 10.06
CA VAL A 179 -12.63 -7.43 10.40
C VAL A 179 -12.03 -7.23 11.79
N TRP A 180 -12.07 -6.01 12.31
CA TRP A 180 -11.59 -5.70 13.66
C TRP A 180 -12.26 -4.45 14.22
N THR A 181 -12.45 -4.41 15.54
CA THR A 181 -12.93 -3.24 16.29
C THR A 181 -12.26 -3.20 17.66
N SER A 182 -12.00 -1.99 18.18
CA SER A 182 -11.40 -1.81 19.51
C SER A 182 -12.32 -2.18 20.67
N PHE A 183 -13.60 -2.42 20.41
CA PHE A 183 -14.57 -2.92 21.39
C PHE A 183 -14.84 -4.39 21.11
N GLN A 184 -14.59 -5.26 22.09
CA GLN A 184 -14.94 -6.68 22.00
C GLN A 184 -16.46 -6.86 22.22
N ASP A 185 -17.05 -7.85 21.55
CA ASP A 185 -18.52 -8.01 21.38
C ASP A 185 -19.33 -7.89 22.70
N GLU A 186 -18.82 -8.39 23.83
CA GLU A 186 -19.51 -8.32 25.13
C GLU A 186 -19.64 -6.90 25.69
N GLU A 187 -18.70 -6.00 25.39
CA GLU A 187 -18.71 -4.62 25.90
C GLU A 187 -19.66 -3.74 25.09
N LEU A 188 -19.79 -4.03 23.78
CA LEU A 188 -20.74 -3.38 22.89
C LEU A 188 -22.19 -3.81 23.20
N GLU A 189 -22.45 -5.10 23.42
CA GLU A 189 -23.78 -5.57 23.85
C GLU A 189 -24.18 -5.00 25.21
N ASN A 190 -23.25 -4.93 26.17
CA ASN A 190 -23.50 -4.32 27.48
C ASN A 190 -23.70 -2.80 27.41
N LEU A 191 -22.95 -2.07 26.58
CA LEU A 191 -23.17 -0.62 26.36
C LEU A 191 -24.52 -0.33 25.69
N LEU A 192 -24.93 -1.16 24.74
CA LEU A 192 -26.21 -1.02 24.05
C LEU A 192 -27.41 -1.36 24.95
N GLN A 193 -27.24 -2.29 25.90
CA GLN A 193 -28.28 -2.66 26.87
C GLN A 193 -28.37 -1.69 28.06
N ALA A 194 -27.28 -1.03 28.44
CA ALA A 194 -27.24 -0.09 29.56
C ALA A 194 -27.51 1.36 29.11
N SER A 195 -28.76 1.66 28.74
CA SER A 195 -29.21 3.04 28.55
C SER A 195 -28.89 3.91 29.78
N HIS A 196 -28.17 5.02 29.56
CA HIS A 196 -27.73 6.09 30.50
C HIS A 196 -26.23 6.17 30.86
N ILE A 197 -25.33 5.71 29.98
CA ILE A 197 -23.93 6.16 29.99
C ILE A 197 -23.66 6.95 28.71
N SER A 198 -22.98 8.09 28.83
CA SER A 198 -22.65 8.98 27.71
C SER A 198 -21.93 8.22 26.60
N SER A 199 -22.23 8.61 25.37
CA SER A 199 -21.71 8.08 24.10
C SER A 199 -20.22 8.37 23.85
N GLU A 200 -19.35 8.19 24.84
CA GLU A 200 -17.93 8.57 24.76
C GLU A 200 -17.00 7.45 24.29
N ALA A 201 -17.50 6.23 24.19
CA ALA A 201 -16.82 5.13 23.52
C ALA A 201 -16.84 5.34 22.00
N LYS A 202 -15.69 5.70 21.44
CA LYS A 202 -15.46 5.99 20.03
C LYS A 202 -14.65 4.85 19.38
N PRO A 203 -15.32 3.78 18.90
CA PRO A 203 -14.64 2.60 18.37
C PRO A 203 -13.69 2.92 17.23
N LEU A 204 -12.49 2.35 17.29
CA LEU A 204 -11.71 2.10 16.09
C LEU A 204 -12.33 0.91 15.37
N GLN A 205 -12.46 1.02 14.06
CA GLN A 205 -13.03 0.00 13.20
C GLN A 205 -12.14 -0.20 11.99
N VAL A 206 -11.87 -1.45 11.65
CA VAL A 206 -11.16 -1.80 10.42
C VAL A 206 -12.06 -2.67 9.58
N TYR A 207 -12.34 -2.20 8.37
CA TYR A 207 -13.12 -2.90 7.37
C TYR A 207 -12.20 -3.40 6.25
N THR A 208 -12.51 -4.57 5.72
CA THR A 208 -12.07 -4.96 4.38
C THR A 208 -13.24 -4.88 3.42
N ALA A 209 -12.96 -4.58 2.14
CA ALA A 209 -13.99 -4.59 1.12
C ALA A 209 -13.44 -5.10 -0.22
N VAL A 210 -14.26 -5.85 -0.94
CA VAL A 210 -13.99 -6.29 -2.32
C VAL A 210 -15.15 -5.91 -3.22
N ARG A 211 -14.88 -5.73 -4.51
CA ARG A 211 -15.91 -5.31 -5.46
C ARG A 211 -16.96 -6.41 -5.61
N ARG A 212 -18.25 -6.03 -5.59
CA ARG A 212 -19.34 -6.97 -5.87
C ARG A 212 -19.27 -7.46 -7.31
N ARG A 213 -19.41 -8.77 -7.47
CA ARG A 213 -19.73 -9.39 -8.76
C ARG A 213 -21.04 -8.85 -9.28
N ARG A 214 -21.10 -8.46 -10.56
CA ARG A 214 -22.40 -8.24 -11.18
C ARG A 214 -23.06 -9.59 -11.40
N ALA A 215 -24.38 -9.65 -11.23
CA ALA A 215 -25.13 -10.85 -11.57
C ALA A 215 -24.93 -11.18 -13.05
N GLY A 216 -24.19 -12.25 -13.34
CA GLY A 216 -23.88 -12.72 -14.70
C GLY A 216 -22.39 -12.84 -15.03
N ASP A 217 -21.48 -12.33 -14.20
CA ASP A 217 -20.03 -12.45 -14.45
C ASP A 217 -19.53 -13.89 -14.17
N VAL A 218 -18.90 -14.49 -15.19
CA VAL A 218 -18.25 -15.81 -15.09
C VAL A 218 -16.88 -15.60 -14.43
N PRO A 219 -16.48 -16.39 -13.41
CA PRO A 219 -15.18 -16.22 -12.75
C PRO A 219 -14.05 -16.32 -13.76
N SER A 220 -13.18 -15.30 -13.77
CA SER A 220 -11.90 -15.34 -14.48
C SER A 220 -11.07 -16.48 -13.88
N VAL A 221 -10.83 -17.52 -14.67
CA VAL A 221 -9.95 -18.62 -14.28
C VAL A 221 -8.53 -18.06 -14.29
N ALA A 222 -7.90 -17.97 -13.12
CA ALA A 222 -6.48 -17.67 -13.02
C ALA A 222 -5.72 -18.58 -13.99
N ALA A 223 -4.98 -17.99 -14.93
CA ALA A 223 -4.16 -18.73 -15.87
C ALA A 223 -3.10 -19.51 -15.08
N GLY A 224 -3.37 -20.79 -14.85
CA GLY A 224 -2.37 -21.71 -14.32
C GLY A 224 -1.16 -21.76 -15.26
N PRO A 225 0.04 -22.03 -14.74
CA PRO A 225 1.22 -22.18 -15.58
C PRO A 225 0.95 -23.29 -16.61
N PRO A 226 1.42 -23.14 -17.87
CA PRO A 226 1.22 -24.17 -18.88
C PRO A 226 1.84 -25.49 -18.40
N PRO A 227 1.20 -26.63 -18.65
CA PRO A 227 1.73 -27.93 -18.25
C PRO A 227 3.10 -28.14 -18.91
N SER A 228 4.10 -28.47 -18.09
CA SER A 228 5.41 -28.90 -18.55
C SER A 228 5.24 -30.19 -19.36
N THR A 229 5.41 -30.11 -20.66
CA THR A 229 5.54 -31.28 -21.53
C THR A 229 6.86 -31.97 -21.19
N GLY A 230 6.80 -32.99 -20.33
CA GLY A 230 7.88 -33.93 -20.12
C GLY A 230 8.12 -34.74 -21.39
N CYS A 231 9.22 -34.48 -22.08
CA CYS A 231 9.76 -35.40 -23.08
C CYS A 231 10.76 -36.31 -22.36
N ALA A 232 10.31 -37.52 -22.03
CA ALA A 232 11.20 -38.60 -21.63
C ALA A 232 11.78 -39.23 -22.89
N THR A 233 13.11 -39.21 -23.02
CA THR A 233 13.83 -40.18 -23.85
C THR A 233 14.98 -40.74 -23.03
N GLU A 234 14.83 -42.00 -22.63
CA GLU A 234 15.91 -42.89 -22.20
C GLU A 234 16.91 -43.11 -23.34
N GLY A 235 18.19 -43.32 -23.01
CA GLY A 235 19.12 -43.98 -23.94
C GLY A 235 20.59 -43.59 -23.84
N SER A 236 21.30 -44.25 -22.92
CA SER A 236 22.62 -44.88 -23.16
C SER A 236 23.89 -44.03 -23.44
N VAL A 237 24.79 -44.06 -22.46
CA VAL A 237 26.27 -43.88 -22.54
C VAL A 237 26.89 -45.23 -22.96
N PRO A 238 27.96 -45.37 -23.80
CA PRO A 238 29.37 -45.07 -23.45
C PRO A 238 30.33 -44.78 -24.66
N PRO A 239 31.68 -44.87 -24.56
CA PRO A 239 32.60 -44.00 -23.80
C PRO A 239 33.79 -43.39 -24.65
N ALA A 240 34.44 -42.39 -24.04
CA ALA A 240 35.86 -41.96 -24.11
C ALA A 240 36.69 -41.94 -25.43
N SER A 241 37.32 -40.78 -25.72
CA SER A 241 38.76 -40.74 -26.05
C SER A 241 39.38 -39.36 -25.80
N ALA A 242 40.64 -39.36 -25.38
CA ALA A 242 41.47 -38.23 -24.97
C ALA A 242 42.36 -37.68 -26.10
N ALA A 243 42.65 -36.37 -26.07
CA ALA A 243 43.90 -35.72 -26.50
C ALA A 243 43.76 -34.20 -26.26
N GLN A 244 44.44 -33.57 -25.31
CA GLN A 244 45.83 -33.09 -25.29
C GLN A 244 46.08 -31.70 -25.94
N GLN A 245 46.65 -30.82 -25.10
CA GLN A 245 47.55 -29.68 -25.36
C GLN A 245 46.89 -28.39 -25.93
N SER A 246 47.24 -27.16 -25.51
CA SER A 246 48.52 -26.65 -25.01
C SER A 246 48.35 -25.37 -24.18
N ALA A 247 49.38 -25.05 -23.38
CA ALA A 247 49.52 -23.87 -22.54
C ALA A 247 50.04 -22.65 -23.32
N SER A 248 49.78 -21.44 -22.82
CA SER A 248 50.75 -20.35 -22.83
C SER A 248 50.37 -19.26 -21.83
N SER A 249 51.20 -19.14 -20.80
CA SER A 249 51.25 -18.03 -19.84
C SER A 249 51.77 -16.75 -20.51
N THR A 250 51.29 -15.58 -20.08
CA THR A 250 52.17 -14.41 -19.92
C THR A 250 51.65 -13.55 -18.78
N GLU A 251 52.44 -13.49 -17.73
CA GLU A 251 52.35 -12.59 -16.59
C GLU A 251 53.37 -11.47 -16.84
N LEU A 252 53.04 -10.20 -16.58
CA LEU A 252 53.93 -9.23 -15.92
C LEU A 252 53.21 -7.89 -15.61
N ALA A 253 52.88 -7.71 -14.33
CA ALA A 253 53.27 -6.64 -13.40
C ALA A 253 53.08 -5.12 -13.71
N PRO A 254 53.00 -4.27 -12.66
CA PRO A 254 52.38 -2.93 -12.69
C PRO A 254 53.39 -1.76 -12.72
N ALA A 255 52.90 -0.56 -13.05
CA ALA A 255 53.64 0.71 -12.98
C ALA A 255 52.77 1.75 -12.23
N THR A 256 53.07 2.00 -10.95
CA THR A 256 53.86 3.13 -10.39
C THR A 256 53.05 4.38 -10.06
N ALA A 257 53.18 4.77 -8.79
CA ALA A 257 52.73 6.01 -8.20
C ALA A 257 53.57 7.19 -8.68
N THR A 258 52.93 8.35 -8.80
CA THR A 258 53.60 9.67 -8.71
C THR A 258 52.84 10.56 -7.75
N SER A 259 53.51 10.84 -6.63
CA SER A 259 53.25 11.94 -5.72
C SER A 259 53.66 13.26 -6.38
N THR A 260 52.85 14.30 -6.25
CA THR A 260 53.33 15.69 -6.21
C THR A 260 52.68 16.40 -5.04
N LYS A 261 53.56 17.04 -4.26
CA LYS A 261 53.33 17.93 -3.11
C LYS A 261 53.27 19.38 -3.61
N GLU A 262 52.94 20.28 -2.66
CA GLU A 262 53.03 21.76 -2.69
C GLU A 262 51.77 22.46 -3.22
N GLY A 263 51.19 23.50 -2.61
CA GLY A 263 51.38 24.35 -1.42
C GLY A 263 50.11 25.24 -1.37
N GLY A 264 49.57 25.75 -0.27
CA GLY A 264 50.14 26.61 0.77
C GLY A 264 49.35 27.94 0.79
N SER A 265 48.83 28.35 1.96
CA SER A 265 48.28 29.68 2.32
C SER A 265 47.10 30.22 1.49
N THR A 266 46.04 30.83 2.01
CA THR A 266 45.74 31.58 3.25
C THR A 266 44.27 31.41 3.58
#